data_AF-A0A4S0I363-F1
#
_entry.id   AF-A0A4S0I363-F1
#
_cell.length_a   1.000
_cell.length_b   1.000
_cell.length_c   1.000
_cell.angle_alpha   90.00
_cell.angle_beta   90.00
_cell.angle_gamma   90.00
#
_symmetry.space_group_name_H-M   'P 1'
#
loop_
_entity.id
_entity.type
_entity.pdbx_description
1 polymer ?
#
loop_
_entity_poly.entity_id
_entity_poly.type
_entity_poly.pdbx_seq_one_letter_code
_entity_poly.pdbx_strand_id
1 'polypeptide(L)'
;EAMGYLEKTDRIDASIIAHYSAVKKIVPTPPPSTAQQRLTALVGRLCQVVGDATVNKQRRSAARDAETGAGIEAMLAFLKREERRLEGEIASRID
;
A
#
# COMPACT_ATOMS: atom_id res chain seq x y z
N GLU A 1 20.37 -9.07 12.97
CA GLU A 1 20.10 -7.61 12.98
C GLU A 1 21.36 -6.91 12.49
N ALA A 2 21.29 -6.15 11.38
CA ALA A 2 22.41 -5.31 10.96
C ALA A 2 22.36 -4.05 11.82
N MET A 3 23.19 -4.01 12.87
CA MET A 3 23.08 -3.06 13.98
C MET A 3 23.63 -1.64 13.66
N GLY A 4 23.75 -1.26 12.39
CA GLY A 4 24.27 0.05 11.99
C GLY A 4 25.73 0.32 12.41
N TYR A 5 26.50 -0.75 12.65
CA TYR A 5 27.92 -0.65 13.00
C TYR A 5 28.76 -0.53 11.74
N LEU A 6 29.78 0.34 11.78
CA LEU A 6 30.71 0.51 10.66
C LEU A 6 31.52 -0.78 10.46
N GLU A 7 31.22 -1.54 9.42
CA GLU A 7 31.97 -2.75 9.09
C GLU A 7 33.23 -2.40 8.31
N LYS A 8 34.24 -3.29 8.39
CA LYS A 8 35.52 -3.11 7.67
C LYS A 8 35.35 -3.00 6.15
N THR A 9 34.22 -3.49 5.62
CA THR A 9 33.90 -3.46 4.18
C THR A 9 33.15 -2.21 3.76
N ASP A 10 32.58 -1.43 4.68
CA ASP A 10 31.75 -0.25 4.34
C ASP A 10 32.48 0.75 3.46
N ARG A 11 33.79 0.96 3.68
CA ARG A 11 34.61 1.83 2.81
C ARG A 11 34.74 1.28 1.39
N ILE A 12 34.89 -0.02 1.25
CA ILE A 12 35.00 -0.69 -0.06
C ILE A 12 33.62 -0.66 -0.74
N ASP A 13 32.57 -1.04 -0.03
CA ASP A 13 31.19 -1.05 -0.54
C ASP A 13 30.76 0.36 -0.96
N ALA A 14 31.03 1.38 -0.15
CA ALA A 14 30.77 2.77 -0.52
C ALA A 14 31.55 3.22 -1.77
N SER A 15 32.82 2.82 -1.91
CA SER A 15 33.62 3.11 -3.10
C SER A 15 33.08 2.42 -4.35
N ILE A 16 32.64 1.16 -4.22
CA ILE A 16 32.05 0.40 -5.33
C ILE A 16 30.69 0.99 -5.73
N ILE A 17 29.85 1.38 -4.77
CA ILE A 17 28.56 2.07 -5.02
C ILE A 17 28.80 3.42 -5.70
N ALA A 18 29.77 4.20 -5.24
CA ALA A 18 30.12 5.49 -5.85
C ALA A 18 30.69 5.34 -7.26
N HIS A 19 31.53 4.33 -7.48
CA HIS A 19 32.04 4.03 -8.82
C HIS A 19 30.91 3.58 -9.75
N TYR A 20 30.03 2.70 -9.28
CA TYR A 20 28.88 2.23 -10.03
C TYR A 20 27.94 3.38 -10.40
N SER A 21 27.63 4.28 -9.45
CA SER A 21 26.76 5.43 -9.70
C SER A 21 27.38 6.41 -10.70
N ALA A 22 28.69 6.64 -10.63
CA ALA A 22 29.42 7.48 -11.57
C ALA A 22 29.42 6.88 -12.99
N VAL A 23 29.72 5.59 -13.12
CA VAL A 23 29.75 4.89 -14.42
C VAL A 23 28.36 4.81 -15.05
N LYS A 24 27.34 4.50 -14.25
CA LYS A 24 25.95 4.38 -14.70
C LYS A 24 25.21 5.72 -14.76
N LYS A 25 25.87 6.83 -14.38
CA LYS A 25 25.27 8.16 -14.29
C LYS A 25 23.94 8.14 -13.54
N ILE A 26 23.91 7.41 -12.42
CA ILE A 26 22.69 7.26 -11.62
C ILE A 26 22.34 8.62 -11.04
N VAL A 27 21.13 9.07 -11.34
CA VAL A 27 20.54 10.26 -10.71
C VAL A 27 19.78 9.79 -9.47
N PRO A 28 19.99 10.42 -8.30
CA PRO A 28 19.23 10.10 -7.11
C PRO A 28 17.73 10.20 -7.39
N THR A 29 16.95 9.19 -6.99
CA THR A 29 15.49 9.28 -7.05
C THR A 29 15.05 10.33 -6.04
N PRO A 30 14.34 11.39 -6.45
CA PRO A 30 13.84 12.38 -5.52
C PRO A 30 12.81 11.73 -4.58
N PRO A 31 12.63 12.28 -3.37
CA PRO A 31 11.52 11.87 -2.50
C PRO A 31 10.18 11.96 -3.24
N PRO A 32 9.19 11.11 -2.90
CA PRO A 32 7.90 11.14 -3.55
C PRO A 32 7.26 12.51 -3.41
N SER A 33 6.72 13.04 -4.51
CA SER A 33 5.93 14.27 -4.48
C SER A 33 4.66 14.10 -3.63
N THR A 34 4.05 15.20 -3.20
CA THR A 34 2.77 15.15 -2.48
C THR A 34 1.69 14.37 -3.25
N ALA A 35 1.67 14.48 -4.58
CA ALA A 35 0.76 13.72 -5.43
C ALA A 35 1.04 12.22 -5.37
N GLN A 36 2.31 11.81 -5.44
CA GLN A 36 2.71 10.40 -5.32
C GLN A 36 2.39 9.85 -3.93
N GLN A 37 2.69 10.59 -2.86
CA GLN A 37 2.34 10.19 -1.48
C GLN A 37 0.83 10.00 -1.32
N ARG A 38 0.03 10.92 -1.86
CA ARG A 38 -1.44 10.80 -1.83
C ARG A 38 -1.92 9.58 -2.59
N LEU A 39 -1.37 9.31 -3.78
CA LEU A 39 -1.72 8.13 -4.55
C LEU A 39 -1.38 6.84 -3.80
N THR A 40 -0.19 6.76 -3.21
CA THR A 40 0.22 5.62 -2.37
C THR A 40 -0.75 5.42 -1.19
N ALA A 41 -1.16 6.49 -0.52
CA ALA A 41 -2.12 6.40 0.58
C ALA A 41 -3.50 5.90 0.12
N LEU A 42 -3.98 6.34 -1.05
CA LEU A 42 -5.25 5.89 -1.62
C LEU A 42 -5.21 4.41 -1.99
N VAL A 43 -4.14 3.96 -2.66
CA VAL A 43 -3.94 2.54 -3.01
C VAL A 43 -3.86 1.69 -1.74
N GLY A 44 -3.09 2.13 -0.74
CA GLY A 44 -3.00 1.44 0.54
C GLY A 44 -4.36 1.32 1.23
N ARG A 45 -5.18 2.38 1.19
CA ARG A 45 -6.54 2.34 1.74
C ARG A 45 -7.46 1.40 0.95
N LEU A 46 -7.36 1.37 -0.38
CA LEU A 46 -8.13 0.44 -1.22
C LEU A 46 -7.83 -1.01 -0.85
N CYS A 47 -6.54 -1.36 -0.70
CA CYS A 47 -6.13 -2.71 -0.27
C CYS A 47 -6.75 -3.09 1.09
N GLN A 48 -6.78 -2.16 2.05
CA GLN A 48 -7.42 -2.40 3.36
C GLN A 48 -8.92 -2.68 3.22
N VAL A 49 -9.64 -1.85 2.45
CA VAL A 49 -11.10 -2.00 2.24
C VAL A 49 -11.42 -3.33 1.57
N VAL A 50 -10.64 -3.75 0.58
CA VAL A 50 -10.77 -5.06 -0.08
C VAL A 50 -10.52 -6.21 0.91
N GLY A 51 -9.51 -6.06 1.78
CA GLY A 51 -9.23 -7.00 2.87
C GLY A 51 -10.40 -7.13 3.84
N ASP A 52 -10.92 -6.00 4.32
CA ASP A 52 -12.08 -5.94 5.21
C ASP A 52 -13.33 -6.56 4.57
N ALA A 53 -13.55 -6.31 3.27
CA ALA A 53 -14.66 -6.90 2.54
C ALA A 53 -14.53 -8.43 2.45
N THR A 54 -13.31 -8.94 2.26
CA THR A 54 -13.05 -10.38 2.25
C THR A 54 -13.38 -11.02 3.59
N VAL A 55 -12.92 -10.42 4.70
CA VAL A 55 -13.24 -10.90 6.06
C VAL A 55 -14.74 -10.87 6.32
N ASN A 56 -15.45 -9.81 5.93
CA ASN A 56 -16.89 -9.72 6.13
C ASN A 56 -17.68 -10.71 5.27
N LYS A 57 -17.23 -11.04 4.05
CA LYS A 57 -17.83 -12.13 3.25
C LYS A 57 -17.71 -13.49 3.95
N GLN A 58 -16.54 -13.78 4.52
CA GLN A 58 -16.33 -15.02 5.29
C GLN A 58 -17.23 -15.07 6.53
N ARG A 59 -17.34 -13.95 7.26
CA ARG A 59 -18.27 -13.84 8.41
C ARG A 59 -19.71 -14.03 7.98
N ARG A 60 -20.11 -13.45 6.85
CA ARG A 60 -21.46 -13.61 6.29
C ARG A 60 -21.80 -15.06 5.97
N SER A 61 -20.84 -15.82 5.43
CA SER A 61 -21.03 -17.25 5.18
C SER A 61 -21.11 -18.10 6.46
N ALA A 62 -20.53 -17.63 7.56
CA ALA A 62 -20.55 -18.32 8.85
C ALA A 62 -21.74 -17.92 9.76
N ALA A 63 -22.39 -16.79 9.48
CA ALA A 63 -23.52 -16.29 10.25
C ALA A 63 -24.74 -17.23 10.16
N ARG A 64 -25.35 -17.53 11.31
CA ARG A 64 -26.48 -18.47 11.42
C ARG A 64 -27.81 -17.77 11.61
N ASP A 65 -27.82 -16.62 12.26
CA ASP A 65 -29.00 -15.81 12.49
C ASP A 65 -29.13 -14.67 11.48
N ALA A 66 -30.39 -14.29 11.20
CA ALA A 66 -30.71 -13.30 10.18
C ALA A 66 -30.28 -11.88 10.57
N GLU A 67 -30.31 -11.54 11.86
CA GLU A 67 -29.97 -10.21 12.36
C GLU A 67 -28.48 -9.91 12.18
N THR A 68 -27.61 -10.82 12.63
CA THR A 68 -26.15 -10.73 12.41
C THR A 68 -25.84 -10.73 10.92
N GLY A 69 -26.51 -11.57 10.13
CA GLY A 69 -26.37 -11.59 8.68
C GLY A 69 -26.67 -10.22 8.04
N ALA A 70 -27.77 -9.58 8.45
CA ALA A 70 -28.17 -8.26 7.93
C ALA A 70 -27.16 -7.17 8.29
N GLY A 71 -26.62 -7.18 9.51
CA GLY A 71 -25.56 -6.24 9.92
C GLY A 71 -24.29 -6.39 9.08
N ILE A 72 -23.87 -7.63 8.80
CA ILE A 72 -22.70 -7.89 7.96
C ILE A 72 -22.94 -7.47 6.50
N GLU A 73 -24.13 -7.70 5.95
CA GLU A 73 -24.49 -7.23 4.61
C GLU A 73 -24.47 -5.70 4.51
N ALA A 74 -24.97 -5.00 5.53
CA ALA A 74 -24.90 -3.54 5.59
C ALA A 74 -23.44 -3.04 5.56
N MET A 75 -22.55 -3.70 6.30
CA MET A 75 -21.11 -3.42 6.28
C MET A 75 -20.49 -3.69 4.90
N LEU A 76 -20.81 -4.83 4.28
CA LEU A 76 -20.35 -5.16 2.92
C LEU A 76 -20.82 -4.13 1.88
N ALA A 77 -22.06 -3.67 1.98
CA ALA A 77 -22.59 -2.64 1.11
C ALA A 77 -21.86 -1.30 1.29
N PHE A 78 -21.49 -0.94 2.52
CA PHE A 78 -20.65 0.22 2.79
C PHE A 78 -19.25 0.08 2.18
N LEU A 79 -18.56 -1.04 2.45
CA LEU A 79 -17.21 -1.30 1.94
C LEU A 79 -17.17 -1.25 0.40
N LYS A 80 -18.18 -1.81 -0.28
CA LYS A 80 -18.28 -1.76 -1.75
C LYS A 80 -18.50 -0.34 -2.31
N ARG A 81 -19.12 0.56 -1.55
CA ARG A 81 -19.23 1.99 -1.95
C ARG A 81 -17.88 2.69 -1.77
N GLU A 82 -17.20 2.43 -0.67
CA GLU A 82 -15.87 2.99 -0.41
C GLU A 82 -14.83 2.52 -1.43
N GLU A 83 -14.84 1.23 -1.79
CA GLU A 83 -13.99 0.66 -2.84
C GLU A 83 -14.11 1.46 -4.15
N ARG A 84 -15.34 1.61 -4.67
CA ARG A 84 -15.60 2.37 -5.91
C ARG A 84 -15.22 3.84 -5.80
N ARG A 85 -15.43 4.46 -4.63
CA ARG A 85 -15.03 5.85 -4.39
C ARG A 85 -13.50 5.99 -4.49
N LEU A 86 -12.76 5.06 -3.88
CA LEU A 86 -11.30 5.04 -3.91
C LEU A 86 -10.76 4.76 -5.31
N GLU A 87 -11.33 3.79 -6.02
CA GLU A 87 -10.97 3.49 -7.42
C GLU A 87 -11.16 4.72 -8.31
N GLY A 88 -12.27 5.45 -8.17
CA GLY A 88 -12.51 6.68 -8.92
C GLY A 88 -11.50 7.79 -8.58
N GLU A 89 -11.18 7.98 -7.29
CA GLU A 89 -10.16 8.97 -6.88
C GLU A 89 -8.76 8.60 -7.39
N ILE A 90 -8.42 7.31 -7.41
CA ILE A 90 -7.16 6.79 -7.95
C ILE A 90 -7.09 7.03 -9.47
N ALA A 91 -8.14 6.68 -10.21
CA ALA A 91 -8.19 6.87 -11.66
C ALA A 91 -7.97 8.35 -12.04
N SER A 92 -8.64 9.27 -11.35
CA SER A 92 -8.52 10.73 -11.59
C SER A 92 -7.13 11.32 -11.33
N ARG A 93 -6.19 10.53 -10.80
CA ARG A 93 -4.83 10.96 -10.44
C ARG A 93 -3.73 10.29 -11.27
N ILE A 94 -4.09 9.33 -12.14
CA ILE A 94 -3.14 8.58 -12.98
C ILE A 94 -3.30 8.98 -14.47
N ASP A 95 -4.44 9.58 -14.85
CA ASP A 95 -4.65 10.26 -16.14
C ASP A 95 -3.93 11.63 -16.19
#